data_AF-A0A2E2C8J9-F1
#
_entry.id   AF-A0A2E2C8J9-F1
#
_cell.length_a   1.000
_cell.length_b   1.000
_cell.length_c   1.000
_cell.angle_alpha   90.00
_cell.angle_beta   90.00
_cell.angle_gamma   90.00
#
_symmetry.space_group_name_H-M   'P 1'
#
loop_
_entity.id
_entity.type
_entity.pdbx_description
1 polymer ?
#
loop_
_entity_poly.entity_id
_entity_poly.type
_entity_poly.pdbx_seq_one_letter_code
_entity_poly.pdbx_strand_id
1 'polypeptide(L)'
;MLTCPACFQMLVKINVDSDESETMVCKNNRCLKSIFHADAKCPDCGAPPAKIMRGSNHYTSYLCENHHEFNEQLKPRPELYQ
;
A
#
# COMPACT_ATOMS: atom_id res chain seq x y z
N MET A 1 -5.64 20.72 -1.74
CA MET A 1 -4.97 19.49 -2.25
C MET A 1 -4.60 18.65 -1.03
N LEU A 2 -5.00 17.38 -1.00
CA LEU A 2 -4.64 16.48 0.10
C LEU A 2 -3.36 15.73 -0.27
N THR A 3 -2.37 15.74 0.63
CA THR A 3 -1.09 15.04 0.45
C THR A 3 -0.97 13.91 1.45
N CYS A 4 -0.24 12.86 1.07
CA CYS A 4 0.03 11.73 1.94
C CYS A 4 0.91 12.20 3.11
N PRO A 5 0.50 12.01 4.37
CA PRO A 5 1.29 12.47 5.52
C PRO A 5 2.63 11.73 5.67
N ALA A 6 2.79 10.57 5.01
CA ALA A 6 4.00 9.76 5.09
C ALA A 6 5.05 10.10 4.01
N CYS A 7 4.62 10.51 2.81
CA CYS A 7 5.55 10.75 1.70
C CYS A 7 5.33 12.07 0.96
N PHE A 8 4.39 12.90 1.43
CA PHE A 8 4.02 14.21 0.90
C PHE A 8 3.61 14.25 -0.58
N GLN A 9 3.39 13.09 -1.20
CA GLN A 9 2.86 12.97 -2.56
C GLN A 9 1.35 13.26 -2.57
N MET A 10 0.83 13.71 -3.71
CA MET A 10 -0.60 13.97 -3.84
C MET A 10 -1.41 12.68 -3.65
N LEU A 11 -2.43 12.77 -2.81
CA LEU A 11 -3.44 11.73 -2.70
C LEU A 11 -4.36 11.81 -3.91
N VAL A 12 -4.77 10.66 -4.40
CA VAL A 12 -5.70 10.53 -5.51
C VAL A 12 -6.99 9.94 -4.99
N LYS A 13 -8.08 10.35 -5.63
CA LYS A 13 -9.41 9.87 -5.33
C LYS A 13 -9.64 8.57 -6.09
N ILE A 14 -10.11 7.53 -5.40
CA ILE A 14 -10.48 6.25 -6.01
C ILE A 14 -11.91 5.89 -5.60
N ASN A 15 -12.62 5.25 -6.53
CA ASN A 15 -13.93 4.66 -6.26
C ASN A 15 -13.68 3.19 -5.95
N VAL A 16 -14.08 2.73 -4.77
CA VAL A 16 -14.04 1.32 -4.42
C VAL A 16 -15.40 0.74 -4.79
N ASP A 17 -15.43 -0.26 -5.69
CA ASP A 17 -16.61 -0.80 -6.40
C ASP A 17 -17.74 -1.42 -5.53
N SER A 18 -17.93 -1.03 -4.27
CA SER A 18 -18.96 -1.62 -3.41
C SER A 18 -19.65 -0.67 -2.43
N ASP A 19 -19.21 0.58 -2.36
CA ASP A 19 -19.87 1.61 -1.57
C ASP A 19 -19.64 2.93 -2.32
N GLU A 20 -20.61 3.84 -2.36
CA GLU A 20 -20.45 5.21 -2.92
C GLU A 20 -19.48 6.08 -2.09
N SER A 21 -18.45 5.45 -1.50
CA SER A 21 -17.47 6.01 -0.60
C SER A 21 -16.18 6.33 -1.38
N GLU A 22 -16.07 7.59 -1.77
CA GLU A 22 -14.86 8.13 -2.38
C GLU A 22 -13.72 8.14 -1.35
N THR A 23 -12.64 7.38 -1.62
CA THR A 23 -11.50 7.29 -0.69
C THR A 23 -10.27 7.99 -1.28
N MET A 24 -9.61 8.82 -0.48
CA MET A 24 -8.34 9.46 -0.83
C MET A 24 -7.18 8.54 -0.47
N VAL A 25 -6.41 8.11 -1.47
CA VAL A 25 -5.34 7.12 -1.30
C VAL A 25 -4.02 7.60 -1.88
N CYS A 26 -2.90 7.07 -1.37
CA CYS A 26 -1.59 7.38 -1.91
C CYS A 26 -1.23 6.37 -3.02
N LYS A 27 -0.98 6.84 -4.26
CA LYS A 27 -0.51 6.02 -5.40
C LYS A 27 1.02 5.89 -5.47
N ASN A 28 1.77 6.28 -4.43
CA ASN A 28 3.22 6.11 -4.42
C ASN A 28 3.59 4.70 -3.94
N ASN A 29 3.97 3.79 -4.84
CA ASN A 29 4.36 2.41 -4.49
C ASN A 29 5.56 2.30 -3.54
N ARG A 30 6.35 3.37 -3.34
CA ARG A 30 7.43 3.41 -2.33
C ARG A 30 6.96 3.90 -0.96
N CYS A 31 5.73 4.36 -0.84
CA CYS A 31 5.15 4.80 0.42
C CYS A 31 4.42 3.63 1.08
N LEU A 32 4.79 3.26 2.31
CA LEU A 32 4.14 2.20 3.08
C LEU A 32 2.63 2.41 3.25
N LYS A 33 2.18 3.67 3.34
CA LYS A 33 0.75 4.04 3.44
C LYS A 33 0.03 4.10 2.08
N SER A 34 0.63 3.53 1.04
CA SER A 34 0.02 3.46 -0.28
C SER A 34 -1.05 2.39 -0.35
N ILE A 35 -2.04 2.62 -1.22
CA ILE A 35 -3.04 1.62 -1.60
C ILE A 35 -2.41 0.30 -2.07
N PHE A 36 -1.21 0.34 -2.65
CA PHE A 36 -0.46 -0.85 -3.09
C PHE A 36 -0.12 -1.82 -1.95
N HIS A 37 -0.08 -1.33 -0.71
CA HIS A 37 0.32 -2.10 0.47
C HIS A 37 -0.78 -2.12 1.54
N ALA A 38 -1.97 -1.61 1.25
CA ALA A 38 -3.05 -1.46 2.24
C ALA A 38 -3.53 -2.81 2.78
N ASP A 39 -3.50 -3.84 1.94
CA ASP A 39 -3.93 -5.20 2.30
C ASP A 39 -2.76 -6.05 2.83
N ALA A 40 -1.55 -5.51 2.85
CA ALA A 40 -0.35 -6.28 3.15
C ALA A 40 -0.26 -6.65 4.63
N LYS A 41 -0.03 -7.93 4.91
CA LYS A 41 0.11 -8.48 6.27
C LYS A 41 1.13 -9.60 6.32
N CYS A 42 1.89 -9.65 7.40
CA CYS A 42 2.85 -10.72 7.62
C CYS A 42 2.11 -12.07 7.70
N PRO A 43 2.49 -13.08 6.89
CA PRO A 43 1.82 -14.39 6.92
C PRO A 43 2.08 -15.15 8.22
N ASP A 44 3.22 -14.92 8.88
CA ASP A 44 3.60 -15.64 10.10
C ASP A 44 2.85 -15.15 11.35
N CYS A 45 2.59 -13.85 11.45
CA CYS A 45 2.02 -13.25 12.66
C CYS A 45 0.82 -12.32 12.43
N GLY A 46 0.41 -12.10 11.18
CA GLY A 46 -0.69 -11.21 10.82
C GLY A 46 -0.41 -9.71 11.02
N ALA A 47 0.78 -9.35 11.51
CA ALA A 47 1.15 -7.98 11.80
C ALA A 47 1.27 -7.14 10.50
N PRO A 48 0.93 -5.85 10.55
CA PRO A 48 1.10 -4.97 9.40
C PRO A 48 2.58 -4.77 9.07
N PRO A 49 2.92 -4.43 7.80
CA PRO A 49 4.27 -4.05 7.44
C PRO A 49 4.64 -2.75 8.15
N ALA A 50 5.80 -2.75 8.82
CA ALA A 50 6.38 -1.58 9.48
C ALA A 50 7.32 -0.80 8.57
N LYS A 51 7.97 -1.50 7.62
CA LYS A 51 8.93 -0.91 6.68
C LYS A 51 8.95 -1.66 5.36
N ILE A 52 9.12 -0.93 4.26
CA ILE A 52 9.46 -1.51 2.96
C ILE A 52 10.97 -1.70 2.91
N MET A 53 11.41 -2.95 2.74
CA MET A 53 12.82 -3.31 2.61
C MET A 53 13.27 -3.17 1.16
N ARG A 54 12.48 -3.71 0.22
CA ARG A 54 12.74 -3.64 -1.22
C ARG A 54 11.42 -3.49 -1.97
N GLY A 55 11.31 -2.49 -2.83
CA GLY A 55 10.15 -2.31 -3.70
C GLY A 55 10.51 -2.59 -5.16
N SER A 56 9.75 -3.47 -5.81
CA SER A 56 9.75 -3.68 -7.26
C SER A 56 8.35 -3.40 -7.81
N ASN A 57 8.20 -3.35 -9.12
CA ASN A 57 6.89 -3.18 -9.78
C ASN A 57 5.98 -4.41 -9.63
N HIS A 58 6.52 -5.56 -9.23
CA HIS A 58 5.78 -6.83 -9.15
C HIS A 58 5.68 -7.38 -7.73
N TYR A 59 6.73 -7.18 -6.92
CA TYR A 59 6.82 -7.67 -5.55
C TYR A 59 7.39 -6.59 -4.65
N THR A 60 6.94 -6.57 -3.41
CA THR A 60 7.50 -5.74 -2.36
C THR A 60 7.88 -6.61 -1.18
N SER A 61 9.10 -6.42 -0.68
CA SER A 61 9.61 -7.02 0.55
C SER A 61 9.35 -6.06 1.71
N TYR A 62 8.79 -6.57 2.80
CA TYR A 62 8.49 -5.81 4.01
C TYR A 62 9.17 -6.43 5.22
N LEU A 63 9.36 -5.57 6.23
CA LEU A 63 9.62 -5.97 7.60
C LEU A 63 8.37 -5.62 8.42
N CYS A 64 7.77 -6.59 9.10
CA CYS A 64 6.62 -6.34 9.98
C CYS A 64 7.07 -5.76 11.34
N GLU A 65 6.11 -5.33 12.17
CA GLU A 65 6.39 -4.80 13.52
C GLU A 65 7.08 -5.83 14.44
N ASN A 66 6.85 -7.12 14.20
CA ASN A 66 7.49 -8.22 14.92
C ASN A 66 8.83 -8.66 14.29
N HIS A 67 9.42 -7.87 13.39
CA HIS A 67 10.71 -8.14 12.74
C HIS A 67 10.76 -9.40 11.85
N HIS A 68 9.61 -9.85 11.33
CA HIS A 68 9.60 -10.88 10.29
C HIS A 68 9.70 -10.24 8.91
N GLU A 69 10.55 -10.82 8.06
CA GLU A 69 10.66 -10.45 6.66
C GLU A 69 9.69 -11.27 5.82
N PHE A 70 8.89 -10.59 4.99
CA PHE A 70 7.97 -11.27 4.08
C PHE A 70 7.85 -10.51 2.76
N ASN A 71 7.47 -11.24 1.71
CA ASN A 71 7.29 -10.69 0.37
C ASN A 71 5.83 -10.79 -0.02
N GLU A 72 5.31 -9.73 -0.63
CA GLU A 72 3.95 -9.75 -1.18
C GLU A 72 3.97 -9.29 -2.63
N GLN A 73 3.15 -9.95 -3.44
CA GLN A 73 2.92 -9.52 -4.80
C GLN A 73 2.06 -8.26 -4.78
N LEU A 74 2.52 -7.22 -5.48
CA LEU A 74 1.71 -6.05 -5.71
C LEU A 74 0.52 -6.46 -6.57
N LYS A 75 -0.68 -6.49 -5.98
CA LYS A 75 -1.89 -6.72 -6.76
C LYS A 75 -2.17 -5.46 -7.57
N PRO A 76 -2.13 -5.50 -8.91
CA PRO A 76 -2.53 -4.35 -9.70
C PRO A 76 -4.01 -4.11 -9.41
N ARG A 77 -4.34 -2.96 -8.80
CA ARG A 77 -5.72 -2.51 -8.64
C ARG A 77 -6.09 -1.77 -9.94
N PRO A 78 -6.87 -2.38 -10.85
CA PRO A 78 -7.14 -1.81 -12.18
C PRO A 78 -7.77 -0.41 -12.09
N GLU A 79 -8.55 -0.18 -11.04
CA GLU A 79 -9.15 1.08 -10.62
C GLU A 79 -8.14 2.24 -10.49
N LEU A 80 -6.84 1.95 -10.29
CA LEU A 80 -5.78 2.95 -10.17
C LEU A 80 -5.17 3.38 -11.51
N TYR A 81 -5.47 2.70 -12.61
CA TYR A 81 -4.88 2.95 -13.93
C TYR A 81 -5.82 3.74 -14.86
N GLN A 82 -6.98 4.18 -14.37
CA GLN A 82 -7.89 5.10 -15.06
C GLN A 82 -7.42 6.54 -14.96
#